data_AF-A0A4W5QB43-F1
#
_entry.id   AF-A0A4W5QB43-F1
#
_cell.length_a   1.000
_cell.length_b   1.000
_cell.length_c   1.000
_cell.angle_alpha   90.00
_cell.angle_beta   90.00
_cell.angle_gamma   90.00
#
_symmetry.space_group_name_H-M   'P 1'
#
loop_
_entity.id
_entity.type
_entity.pdbx_description
1 polymer ?
#
loop_
_entity_poly.entity_id
_entity_poly.type
_entity_poly.pdbx_seq_one_letter_code
_entity_poly.pdbx_strand_id
1 'polypeptide(L)'
;MDFKLCLPIIVALRNPYLRQRHWEDIQSYIGRFFTKEDNFTLGNLLDIKILQQSGLIGDISTTATNEATLESILYKVIDLWRSTDFRLITHQSDTSTVKIIASADDVMAQLEESQTTIMSIKASRYAEPIKYLIDEWERKLNQFSHTLEEWVMCQKRWLYLEPIFSAGGIQRQGSYCCFTLCMTLINLCVLYYRMRCVSWHFGLYCLLCCLRVSSAADN
;
A
#
# COMPACT_ATOMS: atom_id res chain seq x y z
N MET A 1 28.48 36.62 -23.82
CA MET A 1 28.11 35.47 -22.98
C MET A 1 26.60 35.30 -23.08
N ASP A 2 26.14 34.18 -23.62
CA ASP A 2 24.70 33.95 -23.84
C ASP A 2 24.01 33.57 -22.53
N PHE A 3 23.48 34.57 -21.83
CA PHE A 3 22.62 34.41 -20.65
C PHE A 3 21.47 33.40 -20.89
N LYS A 4 20.99 33.32 -22.13
CA LYS A 4 19.97 32.35 -22.57
C LYS A 4 20.40 30.89 -22.38
N LEU A 5 21.69 30.58 -22.46
CA LEU A 5 22.21 29.21 -22.26
C LEU A 5 22.24 28.81 -20.77
N CYS A 6 22.22 29.77 -19.85
CA CYS A 6 22.23 29.52 -18.40
C CYS A 6 20.82 29.28 -17.83
N LEU A 7 19.78 29.78 -18.50
CA LEU A 7 18.39 29.69 -18.04
C LEU A 7 17.93 28.25 -17.72
N PRO A 8 18.18 27.23 -18.58
CA PRO A 8 17.77 25.85 -18.29
C PRO A 8 18.40 25.30 -17.01
N ILE A 9 19.64 25.68 -16.74
CA ILE A 9 20.40 25.23 -15.57
C ILE A 9 19.83 25.86 -14.30
N ILE A 10 19.53 27.16 -14.33
CA ILE A 10 18.92 27.86 -13.21
C ILE A 10 17.55 27.25 -12.89
N VAL A 11 16.76 26.93 -13.91
CA VAL A 11 15.46 26.25 -13.73
C VAL A 11 15.66 24.87 -13.11
N ALA A 12 16.63 24.09 -13.59
CA ALA A 12 16.95 22.77 -13.05
C ALA A 12 17.41 22.84 -11.58
N LEU A 13 18.31 23.75 -11.23
CA LEU A 13 18.80 23.95 -9.85
C LEU A 13 17.73 24.53 -8.91
N ARG A 14 16.72 25.22 -9.46
CA ARG A 14 15.57 25.73 -8.70
C ARG A 14 14.48 24.70 -8.48
N ASN A 15 14.64 23.48 -8.97
CA ASN A 15 13.64 22.43 -8.80
C ASN A 15 13.37 22.18 -7.29
N PRO A 16 12.11 22.33 -6.82
CA PRO A 16 11.79 22.16 -5.41
C PRO A 16 11.94 20.71 -4.90
N TYR A 17 11.96 19.73 -5.81
CA TYR A 17 12.11 18.31 -5.49
C TYR A 17 13.56 17.87 -5.30
N LEU A 18 14.54 18.77 -5.49
CA LEU A 18 15.95 18.48 -5.21
C LEU A 18 16.18 18.28 -3.70
N ARG A 19 16.61 17.07 -3.34
CA ARG A 19 16.99 16.66 -1.99
C ARG A 19 18.51 16.68 -1.85
N GLN A 20 19.00 16.55 -0.63
CA GLN A 20 20.43 16.58 -0.30
C GLN A 20 21.26 15.63 -1.17
N ARG A 21 20.81 14.39 -1.37
CA ARG A 21 21.44 13.40 -2.28
C ARG A 21 21.62 13.91 -3.72
N HIS A 22 20.63 14.59 -4.27
CA HIS A 22 20.73 15.17 -5.62
C HIS A 22 21.77 16.31 -5.64
N TRP A 23 21.85 17.10 -4.57
CA TRP A 23 22.88 18.13 -4.44
C TRP A 23 24.27 17.53 -4.32
N GLU A 24 24.43 16.42 -3.59
CA GLU A 24 25.70 15.68 -3.49
C GLU A 24 26.14 15.13 -4.84
N ASP A 25 25.21 14.57 -5.62
CA ASP A 25 25.48 14.14 -6.99
C ASP A 25 25.97 15.33 -7.84
N ILE A 26 25.23 16.43 -7.89
CA ILE A 26 25.61 17.63 -8.66
C ILE A 26 26.99 18.15 -8.20
N GLN A 27 27.26 18.21 -6.91
CA GLN A 27 28.55 18.64 -6.35
C GLN A 27 29.70 17.73 -6.77
N SER A 28 29.49 16.41 -6.75
CA SER A 28 30.50 15.43 -7.16
C SER A 28 30.91 15.60 -8.63
N TYR A 29 29.95 15.90 -9.51
CA TYR A 29 30.21 16.11 -10.94
C TYR A 29 30.87 17.47 -11.23
N ILE A 30 30.55 18.50 -10.44
CA ILE A 30 31.10 19.85 -10.58
C ILE A 30 32.48 19.97 -9.91
N GLY A 31 32.82 19.09 -8.96
CA GLY A 31 34.09 19.12 -8.24
C GLY A 31 34.21 20.28 -7.24
N ARG A 32 33.08 20.87 -6.84
CA ARG A 32 33.00 21.89 -5.79
C ARG A 32 31.82 21.59 -4.87
N PHE A 33 32.04 21.78 -3.58
CA PHE A 33 30.98 21.73 -2.57
C PHE A 33 30.17 23.03 -2.61
N PHE A 34 28.85 22.90 -2.61
CA PHE A 34 27.92 23.99 -2.46
C PHE A 34 26.58 23.48 -1.94
N THR A 35 25.97 24.23 -1.05
CA THR A 35 24.65 23.93 -0.48
C THR A 35 23.59 24.90 -1.01
N LYS A 36 22.32 24.51 -0.95
CA LYS A 36 21.18 25.34 -1.37
C LYS A 36 21.08 26.65 -0.54
N GLU A 37 21.68 26.65 0.65
CA GLU A 37 21.72 27.77 1.60
C GLU A 37 22.86 28.75 1.32
N ASP A 38 23.85 28.36 0.53
CA ASP A 38 24.89 29.27 0.06
C ASP A 38 24.25 30.27 -0.92
N ASN A 39 24.45 31.58 -0.68
CA ASN A 39 23.98 32.64 -1.56
C ASN A 39 24.62 32.49 -2.96
N PHE A 40 24.00 31.68 -3.81
CA PHE A 40 24.44 31.39 -5.17
C PHE A 40 24.21 32.61 -6.04
N THR A 41 25.26 33.41 -6.24
CA THR A 41 25.21 34.48 -7.23
C THR A 41 25.37 33.89 -8.63
N LEU A 42 24.71 34.49 -9.61
CA LEU A 42 24.83 34.10 -11.02
C LEU A 42 26.30 34.15 -11.52
N GLY A 43 27.12 35.03 -10.93
CA GLY A 43 28.55 35.10 -11.20
C GLY A 43 29.29 33.81 -10.83
N ASN A 44 29.01 33.25 -9.65
CA ASN A 44 29.59 31.98 -9.22
C ASN A 44 29.22 30.83 -10.17
N LEU A 45 28.00 30.83 -10.72
CA LEU A 45 27.54 29.83 -11.70
C LEU A 45 28.30 29.92 -13.03
N LEU A 46 28.58 31.14 -13.49
CA LEU A 46 29.27 31.38 -14.78
C LEU A 46 30.75 31.00 -14.71
N ASP A 47 31.40 31.18 -13.56
CA ASP A 47 32.81 30.87 -13.37
C ASP A 47 33.11 29.35 -13.36
N ILE A 48 32.10 28.51 -13.09
CA ILE A 48 32.30 27.07 -12.80
C ILE A 48 32.24 26.19 -14.06
N LYS A 49 32.28 26.72 -15.29
CA LYS A 49 32.05 25.93 -16.53
C LYS A 49 30.75 25.09 -16.47
N ILE A 50 29.76 25.54 -15.71
CA ILE A 50 28.47 24.84 -15.51
C ILE A 50 27.72 24.63 -16.83
N LEU A 51 27.97 25.48 -17.82
CA LEU A 51 27.48 25.32 -19.20
C LEU A 51 27.91 23.99 -19.85
N GLN A 52 29.06 23.41 -19.47
CA GLN A 52 29.52 22.12 -20.02
C GLN A 52 28.81 20.93 -19.37
N GLN A 53 28.26 21.11 -18.17
CA GLN A 53 27.57 20.07 -17.40
C GLN A 53 26.04 20.27 -17.39
N SER A 54 25.52 21.14 -18.26
CA SER A 54 24.10 21.53 -18.28
C SER A 54 23.16 20.34 -18.48
N GLY A 55 23.54 19.38 -19.31
CA GLY A 55 22.76 18.16 -19.57
C GLY A 55 22.61 17.32 -18.30
N LEU A 56 23.71 17.09 -17.59
CA LEU A 56 23.74 16.28 -16.38
C LEU A 56 22.92 16.89 -15.24
N ILE A 57 23.00 18.21 -15.04
CA ILE A 57 22.17 18.92 -14.05
C ILE A 57 20.68 18.80 -14.42
N GLY A 58 20.35 18.89 -15.71
CA GLY A 58 19.01 18.65 -16.23
C GLY A 58 18.51 17.24 -15.95
N ASP A 59 19.37 16.24 -16.11
CA ASP A 59 19.04 14.83 -15.86
C ASP A 59 18.81 14.55 -14.37
N ILE A 60 19.63 15.11 -13.48
CA ILE A 60 19.44 15.00 -12.03
C ILE A 60 18.14 15.70 -11.59
N SER A 61 17.87 16.90 -12.09
CA SER A 61 16.62 17.60 -11.83
C SER A 61 15.41 16.79 -12.31
N THR A 62 15.48 16.21 -13.51
CA THR A 62 14.41 15.36 -14.06
C THR A 62 14.20 14.11 -13.20
N THR A 63 15.29 13.49 -12.76
CA THR A 63 15.28 12.35 -11.83
C THR A 63 14.55 12.72 -10.53
N ALA A 64 14.91 13.84 -9.92
CA ALA A 64 14.28 14.32 -8.69
C ALA A 64 12.76 14.54 -8.82
N THR A 65 12.32 15.11 -9.95
CA THR A 65 10.88 15.29 -10.23
C THR A 65 10.16 13.95 -10.38
N ASN A 66 10.76 13.00 -11.08
CA ASN A 66 10.15 11.69 -11.30
C ASN A 66 10.06 10.88 -10.00
N GLU A 67 11.09 10.93 -9.15
CA GLU A 67 11.06 10.32 -7.83
C GLU A 67 9.95 10.90 -6.94
N ALA A 68 9.83 12.23 -6.89
CA ALA A 68 8.77 12.89 -6.13
C ALA A 68 7.37 12.53 -6.66
N THR A 69 7.25 12.33 -7.97
CA THR A 69 5.99 11.89 -8.60
C THR A 69 5.63 10.48 -8.13
N LEU A 70 6.57 9.53 -8.18
CA LEU A 70 6.34 8.17 -7.70
C LEU A 70 6.00 8.13 -6.21
N GLU A 71 6.72 8.92 -5.41
CA GLU A 71 6.48 9.02 -3.97
C GLU A 71 5.07 9.59 -3.69
N SER A 72 4.62 10.58 -4.45
CA SER A 72 3.25 11.09 -4.33
C SER A 72 2.19 10.04 -4.69
N ILE A 73 2.41 9.25 -5.75
CA ILE A 73 1.48 8.16 -6.13
C ILE A 73 1.44 7.10 -5.01
N LEU A 74 2.59 6.72 -4.45
CA LEU A 74 2.66 5.80 -3.33
C LEU A 74 1.86 6.33 -2.12
N TYR A 75 2.07 7.58 -1.72
CA TYR A 75 1.33 8.16 -0.59
C TYR A 75 -0.18 8.23 -0.83
N LYS A 76 -0.64 8.44 -2.07
CA LYS A 76 -2.08 8.36 -2.39
C LYS A 76 -2.66 6.98 -2.09
N VAL A 77 -1.93 5.90 -2.42
CA VAL A 77 -2.33 4.53 -2.07
C VAL A 77 -2.37 4.38 -0.55
N ILE A 78 -1.35 4.88 0.16
CA ILE A 78 -1.29 4.83 1.63
C ILE A 78 -2.50 5.52 2.28
N ASP A 79 -2.83 6.73 1.83
CA ASP A 79 -3.91 7.53 2.39
C ASP A 79 -5.30 6.99 2.02
N LEU A 80 -5.44 6.43 0.82
CA LEU A 80 -6.63 5.66 0.43
C LEU A 80 -6.89 4.56 1.46
N TRP A 81 -5.90 3.70 1.72
CA TRP A 81 -6.05 2.57 2.66
C TRP A 81 -6.15 2.97 4.13
N ARG A 82 -5.75 4.19 4.51
CA ARG A 82 -6.01 4.74 5.85
C ARG A 82 -7.47 5.15 6.04
N SER A 83 -8.16 5.50 4.96
CA SER A 83 -9.54 5.99 4.97
C SER A 83 -10.57 4.95 4.51
N THR A 84 -10.14 3.85 3.90
CA THR A 84 -11.03 2.73 3.55
C THR A 84 -11.68 2.12 4.79
N ASP A 85 -13.01 2.10 4.81
CA ASP A 85 -13.81 1.42 5.83
C ASP A 85 -14.68 0.34 5.19
N PHE A 86 -14.90 -0.76 5.90
CA PHE A 86 -15.77 -1.84 5.44
C PHE A 86 -17.23 -1.56 5.76
N ARG A 87 -18.10 -1.71 4.76
CA ARG A 87 -19.55 -1.66 4.98
C ARG A 87 -20.02 -2.98 5.59
N LEU A 88 -20.21 -2.97 6.89
CA LEU A 88 -20.79 -4.10 7.62
C LEU A 88 -22.30 -3.93 7.78
N ILE A 89 -23.02 -5.03 7.61
CA ILE A 89 -24.45 -5.14 7.90
C ILE A 89 -24.68 -6.19 8.97
N THR A 90 -25.71 -5.99 9.78
CA THR A 90 -26.10 -6.97 10.79
C THR A 90 -26.93 -8.06 10.12
N HIS A 91 -26.44 -9.29 10.17
CA HIS A 91 -27.21 -10.48 9.86
C HIS A 91 -27.86 -11.00 11.14
N GLN A 92 -29.19 -11.05 11.17
CA GLN A 92 -29.97 -11.57 12.28
C GLN A 92 -30.59 -12.90 11.87
N SER A 93 -30.38 -13.92 12.68
CA SER A 93 -31.07 -15.19 12.60
C SER A 93 -31.61 -15.61 13.97
N ASP A 94 -32.45 -16.64 14.01
CA ASP A 94 -33.09 -17.13 15.24
C ASP A 94 -32.07 -17.55 16.31
N THR A 95 -30.83 -17.85 15.92
CA THR A 95 -29.76 -18.37 16.80
C THR A 95 -28.59 -17.43 16.99
N SER A 96 -28.40 -16.42 16.13
CA SER A 96 -27.22 -15.54 16.23
C SER A 96 -27.43 -14.15 15.62
N THR A 97 -26.70 -13.17 16.14
CA THR A 97 -26.58 -11.84 15.55
C THR A 97 -25.11 -11.60 15.21
N VAL A 98 -24.77 -11.61 13.93
CA VAL A 98 -23.38 -11.50 13.44
C VAL A 98 -23.31 -10.35 12.43
N LYS A 99 -22.22 -9.57 12.46
CA LYS A 99 -21.95 -8.57 11.43
C LYS A 99 -21.25 -9.23 10.24
N ILE A 100 -21.73 -8.99 9.04
CA ILE A 100 -21.16 -9.51 7.79
C ILE A 100 -20.82 -8.34 6.86
N ILE A 101 -19.87 -8.56 5.95
CA ILE A 101 -19.59 -7.58 4.89
C ILE A 101 -20.77 -7.56 3.92
N ALA A 102 -21.33 -6.38 3.66
CA ALA A 102 -22.46 -6.22 2.74
C ALA A 102 -22.06 -6.49 1.29
N SER A 103 -20.93 -5.94 0.86
CA SER A 103 -20.27 -6.20 -0.40
C SER A 103 -18.77 -6.03 -0.22
N ALA A 104 -17.98 -6.99 -0.69
CA ALA A 104 -16.54 -6.91 -0.73
C ALA A 104 -16.01 -6.51 -2.11
N ASP A 105 -16.88 -6.46 -3.14
CA ASP A 105 -16.48 -6.26 -4.54
C ASP A 105 -15.77 -4.93 -4.74
N ASP A 106 -16.29 -3.84 -4.15
CA ASP A 106 -15.67 -2.51 -4.23
C ASP A 106 -14.28 -2.48 -3.58
N VAL A 107 -14.12 -3.16 -2.44
CA VAL A 107 -12.85 -3.21 -1.71
C VAL A 107 -11.84 -4.11 -2.42
N MET A 108 -12.29 -5.21 -3.03
CA MET A 108 -11.46 -6.10 -3.84
C MET A 108 -10.97 -5.38 -5.12
N ALA A 109 -11.86 -4.68 -5.83
CA ALA A 109 -11.48 -3.89 -7.00
C ALA A 109 -10.46 -2.78 -6.62
N GLN A 110 -10.68 -2.08 -5.50
CA GLN A 110 -9.73 -1.09 -5.00
C GLN A 110 -8.36 -1.71 -4.65
N LEU A 111 -8.35 -2.94 -4.13
CA LEU A 111 -7.14 -3.69 -3.82
C LEU A 111 -6.34 -4.04 -5.07
N GLU A 112 -6.99 -4.56 -6.09
CA GLU A 112 -6.38 -4.89 -7.38
C GLU A 112 -5.78 -3.64 -8.06
N GLU A 113 -6.51 -2.52 -8.05
CA GLU A 113 -6.01 -1.24 -8.57
C GLU A 113 -4.78 -0.75 -7.79
N SER A 114 -4.81 -0.86 -6.46
CA SER A 114 -3.69 -0.49 -5.60
C SER A 114 -2.46 -1.37 -5.85
N GLN A 115 -2.63 -2.69 -5.98
CA GLN A 115 -1.56 -3.63 -6.30
C GLN A 115 -0.94 -3.32 -7.67
N THR A 116 -1.77 -3.05 -8.68
CA THR A 116 -1.33 -2.66 -10.03
C THR A 116 -0.52 -1.37 -9.99
N THR A 117 -0.98 -0.39 -9.21
CA THR A 117 -0.28 0.88 -9.01
C THR A 117 1.09 0.66 -8.37
N ILE A 118 1.18 -0.16 -7.31
CA ILE A 118 2.45 -0.48 -6.64
C ILE A 118 3.40 -1.21 -7.59
N MET A 119 2.92 -2.16 -8.40
CA MET A 119 3.74 -2.84 -9.41
C MET A 119 4.28 -1.86 -10.46
N SER A 120 3.46 -0.91 -10.91
CA SER A 120 3.86 0.13 -11.85
C SER A 120 4.95 1.04 -11.27
N ILE A 121 4.80 1.47 -10.00
CA ILE A 121 5.82 2.25 -9.31
C ILE A 121 7.12 1.45 -9.21
N LYS A 122 7.05 0.18 -8.80
CA LYS A 122 8.20 -0.71 -8.62
C LYS A 122 8.98 -0.96 -9.92
N ALA A 123 8.29 -1.00 -11.06
CA ALA A 123 8.92 -1.16 -12.37
C ALA A 123 9.69 0.08 -12.84
N SER A 124 9.51 1.24 -12.19
CA SER A 124 10.18 2.47 -12.56
C SER A 124 11.63 2.50 -12.06
N ARG A 125 12.56 2.93 -12.93
CA ARG A 125 13.97 3.15 -12.57
C ARG A 125 14.18 4.21 -11.47
N TYR A 126 13.19 5.06 -11.23
CA TYR A 126 13.23 6.11 -10.20
C TYR A 126 12.72 5.61 -8.84
N ALA A 127 12.39 4.32 -8.70
CA ALA A 127 11.84 3.76 -7.47
C ALA A 127 12.88 3.44 -6.39
N GLU A 128 14.17 3.34 -6.75
CA GLU A 128 15.25 2.90 -5.85
C GLU A 128 15.26 3.59 -4.48
N PRO A 129 15.07 4.92 -4.36
CA PRO A 129 15.14 5.61 -3.07
C PRO A 129 13.99 5.29 -2.12
N ILE A 130 12.85 4.85 -2.66
CA ILE A 130 11.63 4.53 -1.92
C ILE A 130 11.30 3.03 -1.95
N LYS A 131 12.22 2.20 -2.47
CA LYS A 131 12.04 0.77 -2.68
C LYS A 131 11.65 0.01 -1.43
N TYR A 132 12.27 0.33 -0.29
CA TYR A 132 11.92 -0.27 0.99
C TYR A 132 10.42 -0.10 1.31
N LEU A 133 9.88 1.09 1.06
CA LEU A 133 8.49 1.41 1.36
C LEU A 133 7.55 0.73 0.35
N ILE A 134 7.96 0.68 -0.92
CA ILE A 134 7.23 -0.03 -1.99
C ILE A 134 7.09 -1.52 -1.63
N ASP A 135 8.19 -2.19 -1.30
CA ASP A 135 8.20 -3.62 -0.96
C ASP A 135 7.39 -3.90 0.33
N GLU A 136 7.45 -2.99 1.30
CA GLU A 136 6.63 -3.08 2.51
C GLU A 136 5.12 -3.04 2.19
N TRP A 137 4.70 -2.11 1.33
CA TRP A 137 3.29 -1.95 0.96
C TRP A 137 2.80 -3.04 0.02
N GLU A 138 3.63 -3.50 -0.93
CA GLU A 138 3.34 -4.67 -1.75
C GLU A 138 3.04 -5.89 -0.89
N ARG A 139 3.91 -6.18 0.10
CA ARG A 139 3.69 -7.29 1.03
C ARG A 139 2.41 -7.13 1.84
N LYS A 140 2.12 -5.91 2.33
CA LYS A 140 0.89 -5.62 3.09
C LYS A 140 -0.37 -5.84 2.25
N LEU A 141 -0.40 -5.33 1.02
CA LEU A 141 -1.56 -5.47 0.13
C LEU A 141 -1.77 -6.92 -0.30
N ASN A 142 -0.70 -7.66 -0.62
CA ASN A 142 -0.81 -9.09 -0.95
C ASN A 142 -1.33 -9.92 0.22
N GLN A 143 -0.81 -9.68 1.44
CA GLN A 143 -1.31 -10.35 2.63
C GLN A 143 -2.79 -10.02 2.89
N PHE A 144 -3.18 -8.77 2.66
CA PHE A 144 -4.56 -8.33 2.80
C PHE A 144 -5.47 -8.98 1.76
N SER A 145 -5.03 -9.16 0.50
CA SER A 145 -5.78 -9.87 -0.55
C SER A 145 -6.15 -11.28 -0.13
N HIS A 146 -5.15 -12.08 0.25
CA HIS A 146 -5.38 -13.44 0.71
C HIS A 146 -6.32 -13.49 1.92
N THR A 147 -6.18 -12.54 2.84
CA THR A 147 -7.04 -12.50 4.03
C THR A 147 -8.48 -12.12 3.69
N LEU A 148 -8.69 -11.19 2.75
CA LEU A 148 -10.00 -10.76 2.31
C LEU A 148 -10.71 -11.87 1.52
N GLU A 149 -10.00 -12.57 0.64
CA GLU A 149 -10.52 -13.73 -0.10
C GLU A 149 -11.00 -14.83 0.86
N GLU A 150 -10.17 -15.23 1.82
CA GLU A 150 -10.52 -16.23 2.82
C GLU A 150 -11.71 -15.79 3.69
N TRP A 151 -11.79 -14.51 4.04
CA TRP A 151 -12.92 -13.96 4.78
C TRP A 151 -14.23 -14.04 3.97
N VAL A 152 -14.21 -13.62 2.71
CA VAL A 152 -15.39 -13.68 1.83
C VAL A 152 -15.82 -15.13 1.62
N MET A 153 -14.88 -16.07 1.42
CA MET A 153 -15.20 -17.50 1.32
C MET A 153 -15.81 -18.05 2.61
N CYS A 154 -15.23 -17.71 3.77
CA CYS A 154 -15.75 -18.11 5.08
C CYS A 154 -17.18 -17.57 5.29
N GLN A 155 -17.43 -16.30 4.92
CA GLN A 155 -18.75 -15.68 4.99
C GLN A 155 -19.78 -16.39 4.13
N LYS A 156 -19.42 -16.68 2.89
CA LYS A 156 -20.31 -17.36 1.95
C LYS A 156 -20.69 -18.76 2.44
N ARG A 157 -19.72 -19.52 2.95
CA ARG A 157 -19.96 -20.86 3.53
C ARG A 157 -20.81 -20.79 4.79
N TRP A 158 -20.55 -19.82 5.66
CA TRP A 158 -21.35 -19.63 6.88
C TRP A 158 -22.81 -19.30 6.56
N LEU A 159 -23.06 -18.33 5.68
CA LEU A 159 -24.42 -17.95 5.27
C LEU A 159 -25.19 -19.11 4.63
N TYR A 160 -24.51 -20.00 3.92
CA TYR A 160 -25.12 -21.20 3.34
C TYR A 160 -25.50 -22.24 4.41
N LEU A 161 -24.62 -22.45 5.39
CA LEU A 161 -24.79 -23.47 6.44
C LEU A 161 -25.72 -23.03 7.58
N GLU A 162 -25.82 -21.73 7.83
CA GLU A 162 -26.63 -21.12 8.89
C GLU A 162 -28.08 -21.67 8.95
N PRO A 163 -28.87 -21.63 7.86
CA PRO A 163 -30.25 -22.12 7.88
C PRO A 163 -30.37 -23.65 8.08
N ILE A 164 -29.36 -24.41 7.67
CA ILE A 164 -29.34 -25.88 7.81
C ILE A 164 -29.15 -26.27 9.28
N PHE A 165 -28.22 -25.59 9.97
CA PHE A 165 -27.96 -25.85 11.39
C PHE A 165 -29.06 -25.31 12.31
N SER A 166 -29.72 -24.22 11.95
CA SER A 166 -30.85 -23.68 12.71
C SER A 166 -32.10 -24.56 12.59
N ALA A 167 -32.41 -25.11 11.42
CA ALA A 167 -33.57 -25.97 11.18
C ALA A 167 -33.47 -27.38 11.82
N GLY A 168 -32.26 -27.94 11.96
CA GLY A 168 -32.08 -29.32 12.41
C GLY A 168 -32.08 -29.53 13.94
N GLY A 169 -32.13 -28.48 14.76
CA GLY A 169 -31.91 -28.61 16.22
C GLY A 169 -30.50 -29.08 16.60
N ILE A 170 -29.55 -29.07 15.66
CA ILE A 170 -28.15 -29.51 15.81
C ILE A 170 -27.30 -28.36 16.38
N GLN A 171 -27.85 -27.57 17.32
CA GLN A 171 -27.18 -26.42 17.92
C GLN A 171 -25.97 -26.81 18.83
N ARG A 172 -25.69 -28.12 18.99
CA ARG A 172 -24.64 -28.67 19.86
C ARG A 172 -23.46 -29.31 19.13
N GLN A 173 -23.27 -29.05 17.83
CA GLN A 173 -22.03 -29.47 17.15
C GLN A 173 -20.97 -28.38 17.26
N GLY A 174 -19.79 -28.73 17.78
CA GLY A 174 -18.65 -27.81 17.98
C GLY A 174 -18.25 -27.03 16.71
N SER A 175 -18.62 -27.54 15.55
CA SER A 175 -18.46 -26.91 14.24
C SER A 175 -19.17 -25.55 14.14
N TYR A 176 -20.44 -25.41 14.54
CA TYR A 176 -21.21 -24.16 14.39
C TYR A 176 -20.67 -23.03 15.29
N CYS A 177 -20.28 -23.36 16.53
CA CYS A 177 -19.60 -22.42 17.42
C CYS A 177 -18.24 -21.98 16.86
N CYS A 178 -17.46 -22.90 16.27
CA CYS A 178 -16.17 -22.58 15.66
C CYS A 178 -16.32 -21.62 14.47
N PHE A 179 -17.32 -21.83 13.61
CA PHE A 179 -17.61 -20.92 12.49
C PHE A 179 -18.07 -19.53 12.94
N THR A 180 -18.94 -19.45 13.94
CA THR A 180 -19.43 -18.16 14.47
C THR A 180 -18.33 -17.39 15.21
N LEU A 181 -17.48 -18.08 15.96
CA LEU A 181 -16.28 -17.52 16.59
C LEU A 181 -15.28 -17.03 15.52
N CYS A 182 -15.05 -17.80 14.45
CA CYS A 182 -14.18 -17.41 13.35
C CYS A 182 -14.69 -16.12 12.69
N MET A 183 -16.00 -16.04 12.43
CA MET A 183 -16.63 -14.83 11.89
C MET A 183 -16.51 -13.60 12.79
N THR A 184 -16.66 -13.78 14.10
CA THR A 184 -16.56 -12.69 15.07
C THR A 184 -15.10 -12.24 15.27
N LEU A 185 -14.16 -13.19 15.29
CA LEU A 185 -12.73 -12.93 15.39
C LEU A 185 -12.18 -12.23 14.14
N ILE A 186 -12.63 -12.61 12.94
CA ILE A 186 -12.24 -11.93 11.71
C ILE A 186 -12.77 -10.49 11.69
N ASN A 187 -14.02 -10.27 12.09
CA ASN A 187 -14.57 -8.92 12.25
C ASN A 187 -13.78 -8.06 13.25
N LEU A 188 -13.40 -8.64 14.40
CA LEU A 188 -12.57 -7.95 15.40
C LEU A 188 -11.17 -7.65 14.86
N CYS A 189 -10.54 -8.58 14.15
CA CYS A 189 -9.23 -8.34 13.54
C CYS A 189 -9.27 -7.22 12.51
N VAL A 190 -10.29 -7.18 11.65
CA VAL A 190 -10.37 -6.19 10.57
C VAL A 190 -10.77 -4.80 11.10
N LEU A 191 -11.79 -4.73 11.96
CA LEU A 191 -12.27 -3.45 12.51
C LEU A 191 -11.30 -2.83 13.50
N TYR A 192 -10.64 -3.66 14.33
CA TYR A 192 -9.81 -3.14 15.42
C TYR A 192 -8.40 -2.80 14.95
N TYR A 193 -7.91 -3.48 13.91
CA TYR A 193 -6.51 -3.32 13.50
C TYR A 193 -6.28 -2.48 12.25
N ARG A 194 -7.26 -2.04 11.44
CA ARG A 194 -7.09 -0.98 10.40
C ARG A 194 -5.70 -0.98 9.70
N MET A 195 -5.28 -2.16 9.19
CA MET A 195 -3.93 -2.44 8.64
C MET A 195 -2.69 -2.16 9.51
N ARG A 196 -2.84 -1.78 10.79
CA ARG A 196 -1.79 -1.53 11.77
C ARG A 196 -1.19 -2.79 12.41
N CYS A 197 -1.84 -3.96 12.38
CA CYS A 197 -1.22 -5.16 12.97
C CYS A 197 -0.47 -6.01 11.96
N VAL A 198 0.82 -6.18 12.25
CA VAL A 198 1.82 -6.96 11.51
C VAL A 198 1.87 -8.43 11.99
N SER A 199 0.92 -8.89 12.82
CA SER A 199 0.89 -10.29 13.30
C SER A 199 -0.45 -10.95 12.99
N TRP A 200 -0.60 -11.40 11.74
CA TRP A 200 -1.76 -12.14 11.23
C TRP A 200 -1.68 -13.65 11.49
N HIS A 201 -0.81 -14.09 12.40
CA HIS A 201 -0.67 -15.51 12.77
C HIS A 201 -1.96 -16.09 13.39
N PHE A 202 -2.77 -15.26 14.06
CA PHE A 202 -4.02 -15.71 14.69
C PHE A 202 -5.13 -16.03 13.69
N GLY A 203 -5.18 -15.36 12.53
CA GLY A 203 -6.19 -15.61 11.49
C GLY A 203 -6.01 -16.99 10.84
N LEU A 204 -4.78 -17.36 10.53
CA LEU A 204 -4.44 -18.67 9.95
C LEU A 204 -4.80 -19.85 10.85
N TYR A 205 -4.67 -19.72 12.17
CA TYR A 205 -5.03 -20.79 13.10
C TYR A 205 -6.55 -21.03 13.17
N CYS A 206 -7.37 -19.97 13.13
CA CYS A 206 -8.83 -20.12 13.03
C CYS A 206 -9.26 -20.69 11.68
N LEU A 207 -8.62 -20.28 10.59
CA LEU A 207 -8.88 -20.77 9.23
C LEU A 207 -8.52 -22.25 9.05
N LEU A 208 -7.37 -22.69 9.56
CA LEU A 208 -6.98 -24.11 9.58
C LEU A 208 -7.95 -24.97 10.39
N CYS A 209 -8.54 -24.42 11.44
CA CYS A 209 -9.56 -25.11 12.23
C CYS A 209 -10.88 -25.24 11.44
N CYS A 210 -11.33 -24.20 10.74
CA CYS A 210 -12.52 -24.25 9.89
C CYS A 210 -12.35 -25.16 8.67
N LEU A 211 -11.17 -25.17 8.02
CA LEU A 211 -10.89 -26.04 6.87
C LEU A 211 -10.85 -27.52 7.25
N ARG A 212 -10.28 -27.87 8.42
CA ARG A 212 -10.31 -29.25 8.94
C ARG A 212 -11.72 -29.73 9.31
N VAL A 213 -12.57 -28.84 9.78
CA VAL A 213 -13.97 -29.16 10.10
C VAL A 213 -14.80 -29.34 8.83
N SER A 214 -14.54 -28.56 7.77
CA SER A 214 -15.19 -28.73 6.47
C SER A 214 -14.85 -30.06 5.81
N SER A 215 -13.59 -30.50 5.82
CA SER A 215 -13.20 -31.80 5.25
C SER A 215 -13.72 -33.00 6.03
N ALA A 216 -14.13 -32.81 7.28
CA ALA A 216 -14.72 -33.84 8.13
C ALA A 216 -16.25 -33.93 7.97
N ALA A 217 -16.89 -32.97 7.31
CA ALA A 217 -18.32 -32.97 7.02
C ALA A 217 -18.67 -33.54 5.64
N ASP A 218 -17.69 -33.62 4.72
CA ASP A 218 -17.83 -34.18 3.37
C ASP A 218 -17.52 -35.69 3.27
N ASN A 219 -17.24 -36.37 4.39
CA ASN A 219 -17.08 -37.83 4.53
C ASN A 219 -18.12 -38.40 5.49
#